data_AF-A0A2T1D5A0-F1
#
_entry.id   AF-A0A2T1D5A0-F1
#
_cell.length_a   1.000
_cell.length_b   1.000
_cell.length_c   1.000
_cell.angle_alpha   90.00
_cell.angle_beta   90.00
_cell.angle_gamma   90.00
#
_symmetry.space_group_name_H-M   'P 1'
#
loop_
_entity.id
_entity.type
_entity.pdbx_description
1 polymer ?
#
loop_
_entity_poly.entity_id
_entity_poly.type
_entity_poly.pdbx_seq_one_letter_code
_entity_poly.pdbx_strand_id
1 'polypeptide(L)' 'MAKFSVNVPDQIGEDLQRWADEEGRPRANLAAFLVELAVRQKYPEKYPPEKLVKTTDVMVGK' A
#
# COMPACT_ATOMS: atom_id res chain seq x y z
N MET A 1 -12.26 -8.73 -5.12
CA MET A 1 -11.78 -7.35 -4.90
C MET A 1 -12.77 -6.38 -5.49
N ALA A 2 -13.05 -5.26 -4.83
CA ALA A 2 -13.78 -4.16 -5.45
C ALA A 2 -12.87 -3.47 -6.49
N LYS A 3 -13.41 -3.13 -7.65
CA LYS A 3 -12.70 -2.41 -8.72
C LYS A 3 -13.39 -1.08 -8.96
N PHE A 4 -12.61 -0.01 -8.98
CA PHE A 4 -13.06 1.34 -9.32
C PHE A 4 -11.94 2.10 -10.03
N SER A 5 -12.28 3.21 -10.67
CA SER A 5 -11.32 4.11 -11.32
C SER A 5 -11.24 5.43 -10.57
N VAL A 6 -10.05 6.01 -10.52
CA VAL A 6 -9.79 7.34 -9.95
C VAL A 6 -9.23 8.24 -11.05
N ASN A 7 -9.68 9.49 -11.07
CA ASN A 7 -9.09 10.54 -11.89
C ASN A 7 -8.19 11.39 -10.97
N VAL A 8 -6.99 11.69 -11.45
CA VAL A 8 -6.02 12.55 -10.76
C VAL A 8 -5.49 13.58 -11.76
N PRO A 9 -4.94 14.72 -11.30
CA PRO A 9 -4.24 15.64 -12.20
C PRO A 9 -3.11 14.95 -12.97
N ASP A 10 -2.86 15.38 -14.20
CA ASP A 10 -1.90 14.72 -15.09
C ASP A 10 -0.51 14.59 -14.47
N GLN A 11 0.00 15.67 -13.86
CA GLN A 11 1.30 15.66 -13.18
C GLN A 11 1.36 14.61 -12.05
N ILE A 12 0.26 14.42 -11.30
CA ILE A 12 0.20 13.38 -10.27
C ILE A 12 0.20 11.99 -10.90
N GLY A 13 -0.48 11.81 -12.02
CA GLY A 13 -0.48 10.55 -12.77
C GLY A 13 0.89 10.17 -13.33
N GLU A 14 1.69 11.16 -13.73
CA GLU A 14 3.08 11.00 -14.17
C GLU A 14 4.01 10.68 -13.02
N ASP A 15 3.93 11.43 -11.91
CA ASP A 15 4.74 11.20 -10.71
C ASP A 15 4.48 9.79 -10.14
N LEU A 16 3.22 9.36 -10.14
CA LEU A 16 2.83 8.01 -9.71
C LEU A 16 3.38 6.93 -10.65
N GLN A 17 3.48 7.19 -11.95
CA GLN A 17 4.11 6.26 -12.88
C GLN A 17 5.61 6.15 -12.60
N ARG A 18 6.30 7.28 -12.42
CA ARG A 18 7.75 7.29 -12.11
C ARG A 18 8.06 6.53 -10.83
N TRP A 19 7.28 6.77 -9.77
CA TRP A 19 7.46 6.03 -8.52
C TRP A 19 7.22 4.52 -8.70
N ALA A 20 6.21 4.12 -9.47
CA ALA A 20 5.97 2.71 -9.75
C ALA A 20 7.14 2.05 -10.51
N ASP A 21 7.75 2.78 -11.46
CA ASP A 21 8.92 2.34 -12.21
C ASP A 21 10.15 2.19 -11.30
N GLU A 22 10.37 3.12 -10.38
CA GLU A 22 11.44 3.06 -9.36
C GLU A 22 11.31 1.83 -8.44
N GLU A 23 10.08 1.45 -8.08
CA GLU A 23 9.80 0.24 -7.29
C GLU A 23 9.76 -1.05 -8.12
N GLY A 24 9.85 -0.96 -9.45
CA GLY A 24 9.76 -2.11 -10.35
C GLY A 24 8.40 -2.81 -10.32
N ARG A 25 7.30 -2.07 -10.11
CA ARG A 25 5.94 -2.61 -9.99
C ARG A 25 4.94 -1.90 -10.90
N PRO A 26 3.79 -2.53 -11.23
CA PRO A 26 2.74 -1.86 -12.00
C PRO A 26 2.15 -0.64 -11.25
N ARG A 27 1.95 0.48 -11.96
CA ARG A 27 1.34 1.71 -11.42
C ARG A 27 0.01 1.47 -10.70
N ALA A 28 -0.84 0.60 -11.25
CA ALA A 28 -2.13 0.25 -10.64
C ALA A 28 -1.95 -0.43 -9.27
N ASN A 29 -0.91 -1.24 -9.09
CA ASN A 29 -0.63 -1.90 -7.83
C ASN A 29 -0.11 -0.90 -6.80
N LEU A 30 0.74 0.04 -7.20
CA LEU A 30 1.17 1.14 -6.33
C LEU A 30 -0.04 1.99 -5.91
N ALA A 31 -0.89 2.39 -6.86
CA ALA A 31 -2.10 3.14 -6.58
C ALA A 31 -3.02 2.42 -5.57
N ALA A 32 -3.24 1.12 -5.77
CA ALA A 32 -4.05 0.31 -4.85
C ALA A 32 -3.46 0.28 -3.44
N PHE A 33 -2.13 0.11 -3.32
CA PHE A 33 -1.44 0.14 -2.03
C PHE A 33 -1.58 1.49 -1.33
N LEU A 34 -1.38 2.60 -2.05
CA LEU A 34 -1.49 3.95 -1.48
C LEU A 34 -2.92 4.27 -1.03
N VAL A 35 -3.93 3.87 -1.82
CA VAL A 35 -5.34 4.00 -1.43
C VAL A 35 -5.63 3.18 -0.18
N GLU A 36 -5.18 1.93 -0.13
CA GLU A 36 -5.36 1.08 1.05
C GLU A 36 -4.70 1.69 2.28
N LEU A 37 -3.45 2.13 2.15
CA LEU A 37 -2.70 2.78 3.22
C LEU A 37 -3.46 3.99 3.78
N ALA A 38 -3.96 4.87 2.91
CA ALA A 38 -4.74 6.04 3.32
C ALA A 38 -6.06 5.66 4.01
N VAL A 39 -6.78 4.63 3.51
CA VAL A 39 -8.03 4.15 4.13
C VAL A 39 -7.76 3.54 5.50
N ARG A 40 -6.70 2.74 5.67
CA ARG A 40 -6.31 2.18 6.97
C ARG A 40 -5.94 3.27 7.97
N GLN A 41 -5.19 4.29 7.55
CA GLN A 41 -4.87 5.45 8.39
C GLN A 41 -6.13 6.24 8.80
N LYS A 42 -7.13 6.35 7.92
CA LYS A 42 -8.38 7.06 8.21
C LYS A 42 -9.29 6.28 9.18
N TYR A 43 -9.29 4.95 9.12
CA TYR A 43 -10.16 4.09 9.92
C TYR A 43 -9.36 3.04 10.71
N PRO A 44 -8.48 3.46 11.65
CA PRO A 44 -7.59 2.54 12.38
C PRO A 44 -8.34 1.54 13.25
N GLU A 45 -9.50 1.92 13.80
CA GLU A 45 -10.35 1.02 14.59
C GLU A 45 -10.96 -0.10 13.75
N LYS A 46 -11.19 0.15 12.45
CA LYS A 46 -11.77 -0.82 11.51
C LYS A 46 -10.69 -1.69 10.85
N TYR A 47 -9.52 -1.11 10.62
CA TYR A 47 -8.38 -1.78 10.00
C TYR A 47 -7.17 -1.63 10.93
N PRO A 48 -7.12 -2.43 12.02
CA PRO A 48 -6.01 -2.35 12.96
C PRO A 48 -4.69 -2.65 12.22
N PRO A 49 -3.58 -1.98 12.60
CA PRO A 49 -2.29 -2.25 12.01
C PRO A 49 -1.96 -3.74 12.19
N GLU A 50 -1.48 -4.35 11.12
CA GLU A 50 -1.06 -5.75 11.16
C GLU A 50 -0.01 -5.87 12.25
N LYS A 51 -0.28 -6.70 13.26
CA LYS A 51 0.64 -6.88 14.40
C LYS A 51 1.98 -7.25 13.81
N LEU A 52 2.98 -6.39 13.96
CA LEU A 52 4.36 -6.70 13.62
C LEU A 52 4.70 -8.00 14.36
N VAL A 53 4.72 -9.12 13.64
CA VAL A 53 5.23 -10.37 14.18
C VAL A 53 6.70 -10.08 14.42
N LYS A 54 7.06 -9.85 15.69
CA LYS A 54 8.45 -9.68 16.06
C LYS A 54 9.14 -10.97 15.64
N THR A 55 10.08 -10.88 14.70
CA THR A 55 10.93 -11.99 14.23
C THR A 55 11.82 -12.57 15.34
N THR A 56 11.59 -12.21 16.61
CA THR A 56 12.27 -12.78 17.77
C THR A 56 11.80 -14.21 18.10
N ASP A 57 10.63 -14.65 17.61
CA ASP A 57 10.10 -15.99 17.90
C ASP A 57 10.56 -17.10 16.92
N VAL A 58 11.32 -16.76 15.87
CA VAL A 58 11.79 -17.76 14.87
C VAL A 58 13.22 -18.26 15.18
N MET A 59 13.95 -17.63 16.10
CA MET A 59 15.35 -18.00 16.42
C MET A 59 15.55 -18.68 17.79
N VAL A 60 14.49 -19.08 18.50
CA VAL A 60 14.61 -20.05 19.60
C VAL A 60 13.94 -21.33 19.17
N GLY A 61 14.71 -22.13 18.41
CA GLY A 61 14.38 -23.51 18.14
C GLY A 61 14.13 -24.25 19.46
N LYS A 62 12.96 -24.87 19.53
CA LYS A 62 12.67 -25.95 20.45
C LYS A 62 12.67 -27.24 19.64
#